data_AF-A0A7Y2TGD5-F1
#
_entry.id   AF-A0A7Y2TGD5-F1
#
_cell.length_a   1.000
_cell.length_b   1.000
_cell.length_c   1.000
_cell.angle_alpha   90.00
_cell.angle_beta   90.00
_cell.angle_gamma   90.00
#
_symmetry.space_group_name_H-M   'P 1'
#
loop_
_entity.id
_entity.type
_entity.pdbx_description
1 polymer ?
#
loop_
_entity_poly.entity_id
_entity_poly.type
_entity_poly.pdbx_seq_one_letter_code
_entity_poly.pdbx_strand_id
1 'polypeptide(L)'
;KGGAFADKVLTIAIIYEDDRNMGHEKDTLEQYFDKYFEDVPQNSMVLLDISKDSVLQKGYGSDFNYIFLNTYTDRGEVYEYLDYLNYDDPTERFKLTGGVIFQNFAVDELNQTFKDAGNSESFEESQIGIEFMMIGGADGVYSGLSGGWYKTQEINLTNTSKYTLDNFYIKDVLYFDVTKNTNWIDLMPGFGFGYAQMKLRTQENSTGGVNQGFLGELKNTVYVNPAFIIDASGIVDINIGPVTIGYSAGYNFDVSDKRWRTDNELVEDTPETSLGGFYQTGRVGFNF
;
A
#
# COMPACT_ATOMS: atom_id res chain seq x y z
N LYS A 1 -28.66 -51.87 14.61
CA LYS A 1 -29.47 -51.75 13.38
C LYS A 1 -30.10 -50.37 13.42
N GLY A 2 -29.67 -49.46 12.53
CA GLY A 2 -30.13 -48.08 12.51
C GLY A 2 -31.63 -47.99 12.23
N GLY A 3 -32.31 -47.04 12.86
CA GLY A 3 -33.75 -46.83 12.72
C GLY A 3 -34.15 -46.29 11.35
N ALA A 4 -35.40 -45.84 11.20
CA ALA A 4 -36.00 -45.36 9.95
C ALA A 4 -35.29 -44.18 9.24
N PHE A 5 -34.23 -43.63 9.85
CA PHE A 5 -33.45 -42.49 9.37
C PHE A 5 -31.96 -42.79 9.22
N ALA A 6 -31.55 -44.06 9.31
CA ALA A 6 -30.19 -44.44 8.96
C ALA A 6 -29.87 -43.97 7.53
N ASP A 7 -28.75 -43.27 7.38
CA ASP A 7 -28.22 -42.74 6.11
C ASP A 7 -29.07 -41.64 5.44
N LYS A 8 -30.00 -41.01 6.16
CA LYS A 8 -30.73 -39.82 5.65
C LYS A 8 -30.10 -38.53 6.17
N VAL A 9 -29.82 -37.61 5.26
CA VAL A 9 -29.38 -36.23 5.56
C VAL A 9 -30.57 -35.30 5.36
N LEU A 10 -30.81 -34.43 6.35
CA LEU A 10 -31.77 -33.35 6.27
C LEU A 10 -31.00 -32.04 6.12
N THR A 11 -31.27 -31.29 5.07
CA THR A 11 -30.67 -29.98 4.84
C THR A 11 -31.71 -28.87 4.97
N ILE A 12 -31.39 -27.83 5.73
CA ILE A 12 -32.28 -26.71 6.02
C ILE A 12 -31.50 -25.41 5.85
N ALA A 13 -32.03 -24.47 5.08
CA ALA A 13 -31.52 -23.11 4.99
C ALA A 13 -32.32 -22.15 5.88
N ILE A 14 -31.77 -20.96 6.14
CA ILE A 14 -32.49 -19.83 6.73
C ILE A 14 -32.40 -18.67 5.74
N ILE A 15 -33.54 -18.05 5.43
CA ILE A 15 -33.66 -16.86 4.59
C ILE A 15 -34.32 -15.76 5.40
N TYR A 16 -33.82 -14.53 5.27
CA TYR A 16 -34.41 -13.36 5.91
C TYR A 16 -35.26 -12.57 4.90
N GLU A 17 -36.30 -11.89 5.37
CA GLU A 17 -37.17 -11.10 4.48
C GLU A 17 -36.38 -10.04 3.70
N ASP A 18 -35.36 -9.47 4.33
CA ASP A 18 -34.50 -8.38 3.86
C ASP A 18 -33.11 -8.85 3.36
N ASP A 19 -32.79 -10.15 3.44
CA ASP A 19 -31.62 -10.77 2.80
C ASP A 19 -31.93 -12.20 2.38
N ARG A 20 -32.04 -12.35 1.05
CA ARG A 20 -32.40 -13.59 0.37
C ARG A 20 -31.27 -14.13 -0.48
N ASN A 21 -30.08 -13.57 -0.33
CA ASN A 21 -28.92 -13.92 -1.14
C ASN A 21 -28.47 -15.35 -0.82
N MET A 22 -28.70 -16.23 -1.78
CA MET A 22 -28.31 -17.65 -1.72
C MET A 22 -27.24 -17.99 -2.76
N GLY A 23 -26.49 -16.97 -3.19
CA GLY A 23 -25.42 -17.02 -4.18
C GLY A 23 -25.88 -16.63 -5.58
N HIS A 24 -24.95 -16.05 -6.35
CA HIS A 24 -25.17 -15.38 -7.65
C HIS A 24 -25.91 -16.22 -8.70
N GLU A 25 -25.80 -17.55 -8.63
CA GLU A 25 -26.51 -18.46 -9.56
C GLU A 25 -28.02 -18.52 -9.29
N LYS A 26 -28.49 -17.98 -8.17
CA LYS A 26 -29.86 -18.12 -7.66
C LYS A 26 -30.61 -16.79 -7.47
N ASP A 27 -29.99 -15.65 -7.76
CA ASP A 27 -30.57 -14.31 -7.62
C ASP A 27 -31.93 -14.19 -8.32
N THR A 28 -32.07 -14.81 -9.50
CA THR A 28 -33.33 -14.80 -10.28
C THR A 28 -34.49 -15.55 -9.62
N LEU A 29 -34.21 -16.36 -8.60
CA LEU A 29 -35.19 -17.15 -7.87
C LEU A 29 -35.68 -16.48 -6.59
N GLU A 30 -35.02 -15.42 -6.12
CA GLU A 30 -35.32 -14.76 -4.85
C GLU A 30 -36.74 -14.18 -4.79
N GLN A 31 -37.20 -13.62 -5.92
CA GLN A 31 -38.57 -13.08 -6.06
C GLN A 31 -39.67 -14.13 -5.80
N TYR A 32 -39.37 -15.43 -5.96
CA TYR A 32 -40.37 -16.47 -5.69
C TYR A 32 -40.62 -16.68 -4.19
N PHE A 33 -39.79 -16.09 -3.32
CA PHE A 33 -40.04 -16.04 -1.89
C PHE A 33 -41.01 -14.92 -1.46
N ASP A 34 -41.29 -13.92 -2.32
CA ASP A 34 -42.14 -12.77 -1.97
C ASP A 34 -43.50 -13.21 -1.41
N LYS A 35 -44.20 -14.08 -2.15
CA LYS A 35 -45.50 -14.62 -1.76
C LYS A 35 -45.49 -15.34 -0.40
N TYR A 36 -44.34 -15.91 -0.01
CA TYR A 36 -44.23 -16.61 1.26
C TYR A 36 -43.98 -15.64 2.39
N PHE A 37 -43.16 -14.60 2.19
CA PHE A 37 -42.95 -13.57 3.19
C PHE A 37 -44.20 -12.69 3.40
N GLU A 38 -45.03 -12.49 2.38
CA GLU A 38 -46.34 -11.84 2.51
C GLU A 38 -47.28 -12.58 3.49
N ASP A 39 -47.19 -13.91 3.54
CA ASP A 39 -48.03 -14.77 4.39
C ASP A 39 -47.43 -15.05 5.78
N VAL A 40 -46.15 -14.73 6.00
CA VAL A 40 -45.44 -14.99 7.27
C VAL A 40 -45.62 -13.78 8.19
N PRO A 41 -46.15 -13.96 9.43
CA PRO A 41 -46.26 -12.87 10.39
C PRO A 41 -44.90 -12.19 10.66
N GLN A 42 -44.90 -10.88 10.88
CA GLN A 42 -43.69 -10.16 11.31
C GLN A 42 -43.14 -10.72 12.63
N ASN A 43 -41.81 -10.70 12.80
CA ASN A 43 -41.10 -11.25 13.96
C ASN A 43 -41.43 -12.72 14.24
N SER A 44 -41.46 -13.53 13.19
CA SER A 44 -41.72 -14.96 13.30
C SER A 44 -40.77 -15.77 12.42
N MET A 45 -40.75 -17.08 12.67
CA MET A 45 -39.99 -18.03 11.88
C MET A 45 -40.92 -19.16 11.46
N VAL A 46 -40.98 -19.43 10.16
CA VAL A 46 -41.84 -20.46 9.57
C VAL A 46 -40.99 -21.41 8.76
N LEU A 47 -41.27 -22.71 8.85
CA LEU A 47 -40.61 -23.73 8.05
C LEU A 47 -41.37 -23.96 6.74
N LEU A 48 -40.74 -23.63 5.63
CA LEU A 48 -41.21 -23.90 4.28
C LEU A 48 -40.71 -25.28 3.83
N ASP A 49 -41.64 -26.15 3.45
CA ASP A 49 -41.37 -27.39 2.73
C ASP A 49 -41.29 -27.08 1.24
N ILE A 50 -40.06 -26.98 0.72
CA ILE A 50 -39.82 -26.54 -0.66
C ILE A 50 -40.33 -27.56 -1.69
N SER A 51 -40.52 -28.83 -1.30
CA SER A 51 -41.02 -29.86 -2.22
C SER A 51 -42.45 -29.59 -2.72
N LYS A 52 -43.16 -28.71 -2.03
CA LYS A 52 -44.52 -28.27 -2.36
C LYS A 52 -44.56 -27.13 -3.38
N ASP A 53 -43.41 -26.52 -3.70
CA ASP A 53 -43.30 -25.47 -4.71
C ASP A 53 -42.40 -25.93 -5.86
N SER A 54 -42.95 -26.03 -7.06
CA SER A 54 -42.21 -26.58 -8.21
C SER A 54 -41.06 -25.68 -8.68
N VAL A 55 -41.12 -24.37 -8.43
CA VAL A 55 -40.08 -23.42 -8.82
C VAL A 55 -38.94 -23.48 -7.80
N LEU A 56 -39.26 -23.36 -6.51
CA LEU A 56 -38.26 -23.46 -5.46
C LEU A 56 -37.64 -24.85 -5.36
N GLN A 57 -38.41 -25.92 -5.55
CA GLN A 57 -37.88 -27.28 -5.62
C GLN A 57 -36.89 -27.46 -6.77
N LYS A 58 -37.17 -26.86 -7.93
CA LYS A 58 -36.25 -26.93 -9.08
C LYS A 58 -34.97 -26.14 -8.84
N GLY A 59 -35.05 -25.00 -8.17
CA GLY A 59 -33.91 -24.11 -7.92
C GLY A 59 -33.06 -24.44 -6.70
N TYR A 60 -33.68 -24.95 -5.64
CA TYR A 60 -33.04 -25.18 -4.33
C TYR A 60 -33.10 -26.64 -3.87
N GLY A 61 -33.87 -27.50 -4.54
CA GLY A 61 -34.15 -28.86 -4.06
C GLY A 61 -33.00 -29.87 -4.17
N SER A 62 -31.90 -29.52 -4.83
CA SER A 62 -30.65 -30.29 -4.74
C SER A 62 -29.92 -30.05 -3.41
N ASP A 63 -30.15 -28.90 -2.79
CA ASP A 63 -29.32 -28.40 -1.69
C ASP A 63 -30.07 -28.42 -0.37
N PHE A 64 -31.37 -28.12 -0.41
CA PHE A 64 -32.21 -27.98 0.78
C PHE A 64 -33.44 -28.88 0.67
N ASN A 65 -33.93 -29.36 1.82
CA ASN A 65 -35.23 -30.02 1.92
C ASN A 65 -36.29 -29.06 2.48
N TYR A 66 -35.86 -28.12 3.33
CA TYR A 66 -36.71 -27.11 3.92
C TYR A 66 -35.96 -25.78 4.02
N ILE A 67 -36.72 -24.70 4.15
CA ILE A 67 -36.18 -23.35 4.35
C ILE A 67 -36.92 -22.70 5.51
N PHE A 68 -36.19 -22.18 6.49
CA PHE A 68 -36.76 -21.26 7.48
C PHE A 68 -36.90 -19.88 6.85
N LEU A 69 -38.12 -19.37 6.83
CA LEU A 69 -38.43 -17.98 6.52
C LEU A 69 -38.39 -17.20 7.82
N ASN A 70 -37.50 -16.22 7.92
CA ASN A 70 -37.25 -15.44 9.12
C ASN A 70 -37.63 -13.96 8.88
N THR A 71 -38.62 -13.46 9.61
CA THR A 71 -39.07 -12.05 9.55
C THR A 71 -38.61 -11.23 10.75
N TYR A 72 -37.63 -11.71 11.53
CA TYR A 72 -36.93 -10.88 12.51
C TYR A 72 -35.94 -9.95 11.79
N THR A 73 -35.98 -8.66 12.14
CA THR A 73 -35.06 -7.64 11.62
C THR A 73 -33.72 -7.63 12.34
N ASP A 74 -33.68 -8.10 13.59
CA ASP A 74 -32.45 -8.16 14.38
C ASP A 74 -31.66 -9.42 13.99
N ARG A 75 -30.71 -9.25 13.07
CA ARG A 75 -29.72 -10.28 12.77
C ARG A 75 -28.70 -10.32 13.90
N GLY A 76 -28.26 -11.51 14.33
CA GLY A 76 -27.20 -11.62 15.34
C GLY A 76 -25.92 -10.92 14.88
N GLU A 77 -25.08 -10.44 15.82
CA GLU A 77 -23.85 -9.66 15.59
C GLU A 77 -22.88 -10.24 14.54
N VAL A 78 -23.03 -11.51 14.19
CA VAL A 78 -22.25 -12.21 13.16
C VAL A 78 -22.63 -11.80 11.73
N TYR A 79 -23.77 -11.15 11.49
CA TYR A 79 -24.16 -10.69 10.13
C TYR A 79 -23.72 -9.26 9.82
N GLU A 80 -23.50 -8.40 10.82
CA GLU A 80 -23.01 -7.03 10.60
C GLU A 80 -21.65 -7.00 9.89
N TYR A 81 -20.79 -8.02 10.10
CA TYR A 81 -19.49 -8.11 9.41
C TYR A 81 -19.62 -8.53 7.93
N LEU A 82 -20.67 -9.26 7.56
CA LEU A 82 -20.89 -9.74 6.19
C LEU A 82 -21.53 -8.66 5.31
N ASP A 83 -22.43 -7.85 5.88
CA ASP A 83 -23.01 -6.69 5.19
C ASP A 83 -21.93 -5.64 4.83
N TYR A 84 -20.84 -5.57 5.60
CA TYR A 84 -19.67 -4.73 5.31
C TYR A 84 -18.79 -5.26 4.16
N LEU A 85 -18.86 -6.54 3.83
CA LEU A 85 -18.04 -7.19 2.78
C LEU A 85 -18.78 -7.37 1.45
N ASN A 86 -20.10 -7.18 1.43
CA ASN A 86 -20.95 -7.36 0.25
C ASN A 86 -21.30 -6.05 -0.48
N TYR A 87 -20.77 -4.91 -0.03
CA TYR A 87 -20.84 -3.67 -0.80
C TYR A 87 -19.67 -3.63 -1.78
N ASP A 88 -19.89 -4.15 -2.99
CA ASP A 88 -19.13 -3.72 -4.18
C ASP A 88 -19.53 -2.25 -4.43
N ASP A 89 -18.93 -1.32 -3.67
CA ASP A 89 -19.02 0.08 -4.02
C ASP A 89 -18.03 0.34 -5.16
N PRO A 90 -18.50 0.56 -6.41
CA PRO A 90 -17.62 0.77 -7.56
C PRO A 90 -16.75 2.04 -7.43
N THR A 91 -16.93 2.82 -6.36
CA THR A 91 -16.11 4.00 -6.05
C THR A 91 -14.87 3.68 -5.23
N GLU A 92 -14.81 2.53 -4.55
CA GLU A 92 -13.62 2.08 -3.84
C GLU A 92 -12.61 1.48 -4.83
N ARG A 93 -11.37 1.95 -4.76
CA ARG A 93 -10.26 1.42 -5.56
C ARG A 93 -9.02 1.30 -4.73
N PHE A 94 -8.33 0.18 -4.90
CA PHE A 94 -7.03 -0.08 -4.30
C PHE A 94 -5.99 -0.29 -5.39
N LYS A 95 -4.82 0.31 -5.23
CA LYS A 95 -3.69 0.14 -6.16
C LYS A 95 -2.42 -0.23 -5.44
N LEU A 96 -1.73 -1.23 -5.99
CA LEU A 96 -0.37 -1.59 -5.63
C LEU A 96 0.53 -1.42 -6.85
N THR A 97 1.50 -0.52 -6.77
CA THR A 97 2.43 -0.22 -7.86
C THR A 97 3.87 -0.34 -7.43
N GLY A 98 4.73 -0.72 -8.36
CA GLY A 98 6.18 -0.72 -8.24
C GLY A 98 6.80 -0.01 -9.44
N GLY A 99 7.91 0.69 -9.24
CA GLY A 99 8.50 1.51 -10.30
C GLY A 99 9.96 1.84 -10.10
N VAL A 100 10.51 2.49 -11.13
CA VAL A 100 11.86 3.07 -11.12
C VAL A 100 11.73 4.56 -10.88
N ILE A 101 12.31 5.04 -9.78
CA ILE A 101 12.35 6.45 -9.40
C ILE A 101 13.68 7.08 -9.81
N PHE A 102 13.62 8.31 -10.28
CA PHE A 102 14.75 9.20 -10.46
C PHE A 102 14.55 10.44 -9.61
N GLN A 103 15.58 10.89 -8.90
CA GLN A 103 15.50 12.10 -8.08
C GLN A 103 16.84 12.82 -8.00
N ASN A 104 16.82 14.15 -8.03
CA ASN A 104 18.01 14.96 -7.75
C ASN A 104 18.15 15.20 -6.24
N PHE A 105 19.30 14.83 -5.68
CA PHE A 105 19.69 15.17 -4.31
C PHE A 105 20.69 16.32 -4.33
N ALA A 106 20.64 17.18 -3.30
CA ALA A 106 21.66 18.19 -3.09
C ALA A 106 22.84 17.56 -2.32
N VAL A 107 23.89 17.18 -3.06
CA VAL A 107 25.13 16.59 -2.52
C VAL A 107 26.38 17.41 -2.88
N ASP A 108 26.19 18.64 -3.36
CA ASP A 108 27.27 19.50 -3.87
C ASP A 108 28.32 19.83 -2.83
N GLU A 109 27.93 20.20 -1.61
CA GLU A 109 28.88 20.53 -0.53
C GLU A 109 29.67 19.29 -0.08
N LEU A 110 29.01 18.13 -0.04
CA LEU A 110 29.67 16.85 0.25
C LEU A 110 30.69 16.53 -0.85
N ASN A 111 30.30 16.67 -2.11
CA ASN A 111 31.17 16.49 -3.26
C ASN A 111 32.33 17.49 -3.28
N GLN A 112 32.10 18.74 -2.87
CA GLN A 112 33.14 19.75 -2.79
C GLN A 112 34.16 19.39 -1.70
N THR A 113 33.71 18.85 -0.57
CA THR A 113 34.59 18.34 0.49
C THR A 113 35.55 17.26 -0.03
N PHE A 114 35.05 16.32 -0.87
CA PHE A 114 35.91 15.32 -1.50
C PHE A 114 36.88 15.93 -2.53
N LYS A 115 36.42 16.89 -3.33
CA LYS A 115 37.28 17.58 -4.32
C LYS A 115 38.40 18.37 -3.66
N ASP A 116 38.10 19.07 -2.56
CA ASP A 116 39.09 19.85 -1.79
C ASP A 116 40.12 18.93 -1.13
N ALA A 117 39.75 17.69 -0.79
CA ALA A 117 40.66 16.64 -0.35
C ALA A 117 41.47 15.98 -1.49
N GLY A 118 41.32 16.46 -2.74
CA GLY A 118 42.06 15.98 -3.90
C GLY A 118 41.43 14.78 -4.63
N ASN A 119 40.16 14.47 -4.34
CA ASN A 119 39.47 13.38 -5.02
C ASN A 119 38.93 13.80 -6.38
N SER A 120 39.00 12.90 -7.36
CA SER A 120 38.35 13.08 -8.67
C SER A 120 36.96 12.45 -8.75
N GLU A 121 36.64 11.52 -7.85
CA GLU A 121 35.33 10.87 -7.76
C GLU A 121 34.36 11.71 -6.92
N SER A 122 33.08 11.71 -7.30
CA SER A 122 31.98 12.42 -6.64
C SER A 122 30.71 11.58 -6.67
N PHE A 123 29.83 11.80 -5.71
CA PHE A 123 28.51 11.18 -5.72
C PHE A 123 27.69 11.82 -6.83
N GLU A 124 26.96 11.00 -7.58
CA GLU A 124 25.98 11.47 -8.54
C GLU A 124 24.90 12.26 -7.79
N GLU A 125 24.46 13.40 -8.31
CA GLU A 125 23.31 14.14 -7.79
C GLU A 125 22.00 13.49 -8.24
N SER A 126 21.96 13.02 -9.49
CA SER A 126 20.80 12.31 -10.05
C SER A 126 20.79 10.86 -9.58
N GLN A 127 19.93 10.55 -8.62
CA GLN A 127 19.76 9.19 -8.11
C GLN A 127 18.77 8.39 -8.94
N ILE A 128 19.03 7.10 -9.04
CA ILE A 128 18.08 6.10 -9.53
C ILE A 128 17.75 5.12 -8.40
N GLY A 129 16.49 4.71 -8.30
CA GLY A 129 16.02 3.82 -7.26
C GLY A 129 14.81 2.99 -7.67
N ILE A 130 14.31 2.25 -6.70
CA ILE A 130 13.04 1.52 -6.78
C ILE A 130 12.04 2.13 -5.81
N GLU A 131 10.80 2.24 -6.24
CA GLU A 131 9.68 2.74 -5.45
C GLU A 131 8.55 1.69 -5.43
N PHE A 132 7.92 1.54 -4.27
CA PHE A 132 6.67 0.82 -4.11
C PHE A 132 5.63 1.78 -3.53
N MET A 133 4.41 1.71 -4.05
CA MET A 133 3.32 2.54 -3.59
C MET A 133 2.04 1.72 -3.48
N MET A 134 1.36 1.93 -2.36
CA MET A 134 0.07 1.35 -2.04
C MET A 134 -0.89 2.49 -1.74
N ILE A 135 -1.95 2.64 -2.53
CA ILE A 135 -2.99 3.66 -2.30
C ILE A 135 -4.37 3.02 -2.35
N GLY A 136 -5.22 3.41 -1.40
CA GLY A 136 -6.64 3.07 -1.37
C GLY A 136 -7.46 4.36 -1.33
N GLY A 137 -8.60 4.35 -1.99
CA GLY A 137 -9.43 5.54 -2.04
C GLY A 137 -10.88 5.23 -2.39
N ALA A 138 -11.74 6.17 -2.01
CA ALA A 138 -13.16 6.19 -2.34
C ALA A 138 -13.53 7.60 -2.83
N ASP A 139 -14.53 7.70 -3.71
CA ASP A 139 -15.07 8.99 -4.19
C ASP A 139 -14.05 9.98 -4.82
N GLY A 140 -12.92 9.44 -5.30
CA GLY A 140 -11.84 10.21 -5.91
C GLY A 140 -10.86 10.82 -4.90
N VAL A 141 -10.88 10.41 -3.64
CA VAL A 141 -9.84 10.74 -2.65
C VAL A 141 -9.04 9.48 -2.36
N TYR A 142 -7.73 9.53 -2.57
CA TYR A 142 -6.82 8.41 -2.37
C TYR A 142 -5.80 8.73 -1.32
N SER A 143 -5.52 7.78 -0.43
CA SER A 143 -4.44 7.88 0.54
C SER A 143 -3.66 6.59 0.62
N GLY A 144 -2.44 6.66 1.14
CA GLY A 144 -1.66 5.47 1.39
C GLY A 144 -0.19 5.75 1.61
N LEU A 145 0.65 4.81 1.20
CA LEU A 145 2.07 4.79 1.50
C LEU A 145 2.89 4.66 0.22
N SER A 146 3.99 5.41 0.15
CA SER A 146 5.03 5.28 -0.86
C SER A 146 6.38 5.11 -0.17
N GLY A 147 7.21 4.18 -0.62
CA GLY A 147 8.53 3.96 -0.04
C GLY A 147 9.49 3.35 -1.04
N GLY A 148 10.78 3.60 -0.83
CA GLY A 148 11.79 3.19 -1.80
C GLY A 148 13.21 3.29 -1.30
N TRP A 149 14.10 2.73 -2.12
CA TRP A 149 15.55 2.75 -1.92
C TRP A 149 16.23 3.22 -3.19
N TYR A 150 17.27 4.02 -3.04
CA TYR A 150 18.11 4.42 -4.18
C TYR A 150 19.33 3.53 -4.26
N LYS A 151 19.90 3.44 -5.46
CA LYS A 151 21.11 2.69 -5.73
C LYS A 151 22.23 3.18 -4.80
N THR A 152 22.85 2.25 -4.09
CA THR A 152 24.05 2.52 -3.31
C THR A 152 25.18 3.04 -4.21
N GLN A 153 25.81 4.12 -3.80
CA GLN A 153 26.99 4.67 -4.47
C GLN A 153 28.24 4.41 -3.64
N GLU A 154 29.37 4.19 -4.32
CA GLU A 154 30.66 3.99 -3.67
C GLU A 154 31.72 4.90 -4.29
N ILE A 155 32.55 5.49 -3.44
CA ILE A 155 33.69 6.32 -3.82
C ILE A 155 34.93 5.84 -3.06
N ASN A 156 36.07 5.76 -3.74
CA ASN A 156 37.34 5.45 -3.11
C ASN A 156 38.19 6.71 -3.02
N LEU A 157 38.34 7.23 -1.81
CA LEU A 157 39.24 8.36 -1.53
C LEU A 157 40.63 7.79 -1.23
N THR A 158 41.47 7.71 -2.27
CA THR A 158 42.81 7.08 -2.24
C THR A 158 42.79 5.58 -1.88
N ASN A 159 43.96 4.93 -1.81
CA ASN A 159 44.08 3.51 -1.46
C ASN A 159 43.74 3.19 0.01
N THR A 160 43.37 4.18 0.83
CA THR A 160 43.18 4.01 2.27
C THR A 160 41.76 4.25 2.74
N SER A 161 40.87 4.85 1.93
CA SER A 161 39.52 5.19 2.41
C SER A 161 38.42 4.88 1.39
N LYS A 162 37.35 4.22 1.84
CA LYS A 162 36.15 3.91 1.05
C LYS A 162 34.93 4.59 1.66
N TYR A 163 34.10 5.19 0.81
CA TYR A 163 32.86 5.87 1.18
C TYR A 163 31.70 5.19 0.47
N THR A 164 30.65 4.83 1.22
CA THR A 164 29.44 4.20 0.69
C THR A 164 28.22 5.01 1.10
N LEU A 165 27.43 5.47 0.12
CA LEU A 165 26.22 6.27 0.32
C LEU A 165 24.97 5.43 0.03
N ASP A 166 24.17 5.19 1.05
CA ASP A 166 22.89 4.47 1.01
C ASP A 166 21.73 5.43 1.29
N ASN A 167 20.59 5.26 0.62
CA ASN A 167 19.44 6.15 0.79
C ASN A 167 18.12 5.39 0.75
N PHE A 168 17.16 5.80 1.60
CA PHE A 168 15.79 5.30 1.54
C PHE A 168 14.78 6.38 1.94
N TYR A 169 13.51 6.15 1.60
CA TYR A 169 12.41 6.98 2.07
C TYR A 169 11.13 6.16 2.29
N ILE A 170 10.24 6.74 3.10
CA ILE A 170 8.87 6.29 3.33
C ILE A 170 8.00 7.53 3.55
N LYS A 171 6.86 7.58 2.86
CA LYS A 171 5.94 8.73 2.84
C LYS A 171 4.50 8.26 2.91
N ASP A 172 3.70 8.95 3.71
CA ASP A 172 2.26 8.95 3.54
C ASP A 172 1.91 9.90 2.39
N VAL A 173 0.91 9.52 1.61
CA VAL A 173 0.48 10.27 0.42
C VAL A 173 -1.03 10.50 0.44
N LEU A 174 -1.46 11.65 -0.07
CA LEU A 174 -2.85 11.99 -0.32
C LEU A 174 -2.99 12.56 -1.73
N TYR A 175 -3.93 12.01 -2.50
CA TYR A 175 -4.20 12.38 -3.87
C TYR A 175 -5.69 12.59 -4.12
N PHE A 176 -5.99 13.45 -5.09
CA PHE A 176 -7.36 13.74 -5.54
C PHE A 176 -7.49 13.39 -7.01
N ASP A 177 -8.29 12.39 -7.34
CA ASP A 177 -8.53 11.97 -8.72
C ASP A 177 -9.52 12.92 -9.40
N VAL A 178 -8.99 13.77 -10.28
CA VAL A 178 -9.80 14.73 -11.05
C VAL A 178 -10.51 14.08 -12.24
N THR A 179 -10.21 12.82 -12.52
CA THR A 179 -10.78 12.00 -13.59
C THR A 179 -11.65 10.87 -13.06
N LYS A 180 -12.04 10.88 -11.79
CA LYS A 180 -12.77 9.80 -11.09
C LYS A 180 -14.00 9.20 -11.80
N ASN A 181 -14.63 9.95 -12.70
CA ASN A 181 -15.75 9.49 -13.52
C ASN A 181 -15.29 8.68 -14.77
N THR A 182 -14.00 8.43 -14.91
CA THR A 182 -13.36 7.74 -16.02
C THR A 182 -12.56 6.56 -15.47
N ASN A 183 -12.73 5.38 -16.06
CA ASN A 183 -12.13 4.16 -15.50
C ASN A 183 -10.77 3.80 -16.10
N TRP A 184 -10.42 4.37 -17.26
CA TRP A 184 -9.19 4.02 -18.00
C TRP A 184 -8.01 4.96 -17.74
N ILE A 185 -8.24 6.10 -17.09
CA ILE A 185 -7.22 7.09 -16.76
C ILE A 185 -7.50 7.70 -15.39
N ASP A 186 -6.45 7.82 -14.59
CA ASP A 186 -6.48 8.59 -13.35
C ASP A 186 -5.43 9.70 -13.41
N LEU A 187 -5.87 10.95 -13.21
CA LEU A 187 -5.05 12.14 -13.06
C LEU A 187 -5.21 12.59 -11.61
N MET A 188 -4.12 12.47 -10.86
CA MET A 188 -4.15 12.56 -9.40
C MET A 188 -3.09 13.55 -8.92
N PRO A 189 -3.39 14.86 -8.85
CA PRO A 189 -2.61 15.80 -8.06
C PRO A 189 -2.72 15.50 -6.56
N GLY A 190 -1.65 15.76 -5.82
CA GLY A 190 -1.60 15.46 -4.41
C GLY A 190 -0.37 15.99 -3.70
N PHE A 191 -0.19 15.53 -2.48
CA PHE A 191 0.93 15.84 -1.63
C PHE A 191 1.28 14.64 -0.74
N GLY A 192 2.51 14.60 -0.30
CA GLY A 192 3.01 13.59 0.61
C GLY A 192 3.81 14.19 1.75
N PHE A 193 4.00 13.42 2.81
CA PHE A 193 4.94 13.76 3.87
C PHE A 193 5.54 12.48 4.45
N GLY A 194 6.76 12.55 4.95
CA GLY A 194 7.38 11.38 5.54
C GLY A 194 8.84 11.53 5.89
N TYR A 195 9.47 10.38 6.04
CA TYR A 195 10.85 10.25 6.46
C TYR A 195 11.72 9.77 5.31
N ALA A 196 12.86 10.41 5.14
CA ALA A 196 13.92 9.95 4.26
C ALA A 196 15.26 10.00 4.99
N GLN A 197 16.24 9.26 4.50
CA GLN A 197 17.54 9.22 5.15
C GLN A 197 18.65 8.94 4.15
N MET A 198 19.72 9.75 4.20
CA MET A 198 21.01 9.40 3.64
C MET A 198 21.90 8.79 4.72
N LYS A 199 22.66 7.77 4.36
CA LYS A 199 23.64 7.13 5.25
C LYS A 199 24.96 7.01 4.52
N LEU A 200 25.98 7.64 5.08
CA LEU A 200 27.35 7.59 4.58
C LEU A 200 28.18 6.71 5.51
N ARG A 201 28.70 5.60 4.99
CA ARG A 201 29.64 4.73 5.69
C ARG A 201 31.05 5.04 5.20
N THR A 202 31.96 5.27 6.13
CA THR A 202 33.37 5.46 5.82
C THR A 202 34.16 4.28 6.37
N GLN A 203 35.09 3.78 5.56
CA GLN A 203 36.06 2.77 5.96
C GLN A 203 37.44 3.36 5.72
N GLU A 204 38.23 3.53 6.77
CA GLU A 204 39.55 4.16 6.71
C GLU A 204 40.60 3.19 7.27
N ASN A 205 41.69 2.97 6.52
CA ASN A 205 42.85 2.25 7.03
C ASN A 205 43.54 3.13 8.08
N SER A 206 43.43 2.73 9.35
CA SER A 206 44.09 3.39 10.47
C SER A 206 45.55 2.95 10.54
N THR A 207 46.46 3.93 10.49
CA THR A 207 47.86 3.74 10.89
C THR A 207 48.10 4.07 12.37
N GLY A 208 47.05 4.48 13.09
CA GLY A 208 47.10 4.90 14.48
C GLY A 208 46.94 3.74 15.48
N GLY A 209 47.75 3.75 16.54
CA GLY A 209 47.62 2.84 17.68
C GLY A 209 46.55 3.28 18.70
N VAL A 210 46.43 2.53 19.81
CA VAL A 210 45.43 2.71 20.88
C VAL A 210 45.30 4.17 21.40
N ASN A 211 46.38 4.95 21.29
CA ASN A 211 46.43 6.35 21.70
C ASN A 211 45.52 7.29 20.90
N GLN A 212 45.02 6.86 19.74
CA GLN A 212 44.01 7.59 18.95
C GLN A 212 42.58 7.06 19.21
N GLY A 213 42.38 6.29 20.29
CA GLY A 213 41.07 5.77 20.69
C GLY A 213 40.54 4.65 19.79
N PHE A 214 41.39 4.05 18.95
CA PHE A 214 41.01 3.02 18.01
C PHE A 214 41.83 1.73 18.19
N LEU A 215 41.18 0.58 18.08
CA LEU A 215 41.80 -0.75 18.11
C LEU A 215 41.58 -1.43 16.75
N GLY A 216 42.67 -1.69 16.04
CA GLY A 216 42.67 -2.38 14.76
C GLY A 216 43.18 -1.53 13.60
N GLU A 217 43.17 -2.11 12.40
CA GLU A 217 43.69 -1.48 11.18
C GLU A 217 42.60 -0.78 10.34
N LEU A 218 41.32 -1.04 10.61
CA LEU A 218 40.20 -0.53 9.81
C LEU A 218 39.17 0.20 10.67
N LYS A 219 39.16 1.53 10.60
CA LYS A 219 38.17 2.38 11.27
C LYS A 219 36.91 2.50 10.41
N ASN A 220 35.77 2.15 10.98
CA ASN A 220 34.46 2.34 10.34
C ASN A 220 33.69 3.45 11.03
N THR A 221 33.22 4.45 10.28
CA THR A 221 32.34 5.49 10.81
C THR A 221 31.04 5.51 10.02
N VAL A 222 29.92 5.76 10.71
CA VAL A 222 28.60 5.86 10.07
C VAL A 222 28.04 7.24 10.35
N TYR A 223 27.83 8.00 9.29
CA TYR A 223 27.14 9.28 9.32
C TYR A 223 25.72 9.11 8.78
N VAL A 224 24.76 9.76 9.41
CA VAL A 224 23.34 9.71 9.04
C VAL A 224 22.81 11.13 8.84
N ASN A 225 22.12 11.36 7.74
CA ASN A 225 21.38 12.57 7.45
C ASN A 225 19.89 12.24 7.35
N PRO A 226 19.14 12.28 8.48
CA PRO A 226 17.71 12.07 8.50
C PRO A 226 16.97 13.32 8.01
N ALA A 227 16.00 13.12 7.12
CA ALA A 227 15.15 14.17 6.58
C ALA A 227 13.68 13.91 6.85
N PHE A 228 12.96 14.96 7.26
CA PHE A 228 11.51 15.01 7.13
C PHE A 228 11.21 15.71 5.81
N ILE A 229 10.53 15.02 4.92
CA ILE A 229 10.21 15.51 3.58
C ILE A 229 8.71 15.76 3.46
N ILE A 230 8.36 16.84 2.79
CA ILE A 230 7.00 17.15 2.34
C ILE A 230 7.07 17.25 0.82
N ASP A 231 6.10 16.72 0.09
CA ASP A 231 6.07 16.82 -1.36
C ASP A 231 4.76 17.38 -1.89
N ALA A 232 4.87 18.01 -3.06
CA ALA A 232 3.75 18.26 -3.94
C ALA A 232 3.99 17.48 -5.23
N SER A 233 3.01 16.71 -5.65
CA SER A 233 3.19 15.74 -6.72
C SER A 233 1.92 15.49 -7.53
N GLY A 234 2.10 14.87 -8.70
CA GLY A 234 1.02 14.46 -9.57
C GLY A 234 1.29 13.07 -10.12
N ILE A 235 0.21 12.32 -10.28
CA ILE A 235 0.19 11.00 -10.90
C ILE A 235 -0.65 11.06 -12.17
N VAL A 236 -0.19 10.36 -13.19
CA VAL A 236 -0.99 9.95 -14.35
C VAL A 236 -0.91 8.43 -14.46
N ASP A 237 -2.04 7.75 -14.32
CA ASP A 237 -2.16 6.31 -14.46
C ASP A 237 -3.09 5.97 -15.64
N ILE A 238 -2.72 4.97 -16.44
CA ILE A 238 -3.57 4.35 -17.45
C ILE A 238 -3.94 2.96 -16.95
N ASN A 239 -5.24 2.68 -16.83
CA ASN A 239 -5.76 1.42 -16.34
C ASN A 239 -6.29 0.57 -17.50
N ILE A 240 -5.79 -0.66 -17.60
CA ILE A 240 -6.16 -1.66 -18.62
C ILE A 240 -6.62 -2.91 -17.88
N GLY A 241 -7.91 -2.97 -17.55
CA GLY A 241 -8.44 -3.97 -16.63
C GLY A 241 -7.71 -3.89 -15.28
N PRO A 242 -7.26 -5.01 -14.70
CA PRO A 242 -6.61 -5.02 -13.38
C PRO A 242 -5.17 -4.48 -13.40
N VAL A 243 -4.63 -4.13 -14.58
CA VAL A 243 -3.25 -3.65 -14.72
C VAL A 243 -3.25 -2.14 -14.85
N THR A 244 -2.33 -1.48 -14.14
CA THR A 244 -2.08 -0.04 -14.25
C THR A 244 -0.66 0.21 -14.71
N ILE A 245 -0.50 1.12 -15.66
CA ILE A 245 0.80 1.69 -16.06
C ILE A 245 0.74 3.17 -15.74
N GLY A 246 1.73 3.67 -15.01
CA GLY A 246 1.68 5.02 -14.47
C GLY A 246 3.00 5.77 -14.56
N TYR A 247 2.87 7.07 -14.37
CA TYR A 247 3.97 7.99 -14.18
C TYR A 247 3.60 8.95 -13.04
N SER A 248 4.54 9.18 -12.13
CA SER A 248 4.43 10.23 -11.12
C SER A 248 5.59 11.20 -11.23
N ALA A 249 5.34 12.46 -10.88
CA ALA A 249 6.39 13.47 -10.76
C ALA A 249 6.03 14.45 -9.65
N GLY A 250 7.05 15.02 -9.02
CA GLY A 250 6.85 15.96 -7.93
C GLY A 250 8.14 16.61 -7.46
N TYR A 251 8.04 17.38 -6.39
CA TYR A 251 9.17 18.01 -5.74
C TYR A 251 9.13 17.73 -4.24
N ASN A 252 10.19 17.10 -3.72
CA ASN A 252 10.37 16.91 -2.29
C ASN A 252 11.02 18.16 -1.68
N PHE A 253 10.42 18.70 -0.63
CA PHE A 253 10.96 19.73 0.23
C PHE A 253 11.51 19.10 1.50
N ASP A 254 12.81 19.19 1.70
CA ASP A 254 13.47 18.78 2.95
C ASP A 254 13.40 19.93 3.96
N VAL A 255 12.67 19.71 5.04
CA VAL A 255 12.45 20.72 6.10
C VAL A 255 13.26 20.41 7.37
N SER A 256 14.25 19.54 7.26
CA SER A 256 15.09 19.09 8.38
C SER A 256 16.44 19.80 8.44
N ASP A 257 17.22 19.47 9.48
CA ASP A 257 18.63 19.88 9.57
C ASP A 257 19.49 19.01 8.66
N LYS A 258 20.04 19.65 7.62
CA LYS A 258 20.80 19.07 6.52
C LYS A 258 22.21 18.61 6.90
N ARG A 259 22.61 18.74 8.15
CA ARG A 259 23.92 18.29 8.65
C ARG A 259 23.90 16.84 9.09
N TRP A 260 25.08 16.23 9.10
CA TRP A 260 25.24 14.82 9.40
C TRP A 260 25.32 14.55 10.90
N ARG A 261 24.90 13.34 11.28
CA ARG A 261 24.92 12.85 12.66
C ARG A 261 25.73 11.57 12.77
N THR A 262 26.45 11.43 13.88
CA THR A 262 27.12 10.19 14.27
C THR A 262 26.66 9.87 15.69
N ASP A 263 26.28 8.63 15.97
CA ASP A 263 25.75 8.21 17.28
C ASP A 263 24.59 9.10 17.79
N ASN A 264 23.74 9.56 16.86
CA ASN A 264 22.62 10.49 17.05
C ASN A 264 22.99 11.92 17.49
N GLU A 265 24.28 12.24 17.57
CA GLU A 265 24.74 13.60 17.82
C GLU A 265 25.07 14.30 16.50
N LEU A 266 24.70 15.58 16.43
CA LEU A 266 25.05 16.43 15.31
C LEU A 266 26.56 16.61 15.29
N VAL A 267 27.18 16.39 14.13
CA VAL A 267 28.60 16.68 13.94
C VAL A 267 28.72 18.12 13.45
N GLU A 268 29.45 18.95 14.19
CA GLU A 268 29.72 20.33 13.77
C GLU A 268 30.58 20.33 12.48
N ASP A 269 30.41 21.37 11.66
CA ASP A 269 31.18 21.61 10.43
C ASP A 269 31.10 20.50 9.36
N THR A 270 30.04 19.69 9.33
CA THR A 270 29.79 18.77 8.21
C THR A 270 29.16 19.48 7.01
N PRO A 271 29.44 19.04 5.76
CA PRO A 271 28.77 19.58 4.58
C PRO A 271 27.26 19.36 4.65
N GLU A 272 26.48 20.35 4.20
CA GLU A 272 25.03 20.19 4.10
C GLU A 272 24.66 19.28 2.93
N THR A 273 23.75 18.35 3.17
CA THR A 273 23.13 17.54 2.11
C THR A 273 21.64 17.49 2.31
N SER A 274 20.89 17.45 1.20
CA SER A 274 19.44 17.43 1.25
C SER A 274 18.83 16.40 0.31
N LEU A 275 17.83 15.69 0.84
CA LEU A 275 16.97 14.76 0.08
C LEU A 275 15.85 15.49 -0.66
N GLY A 276 15.86 16.83 -0.65
CA GLY A 276 14.93 17.66 -1.42
C GLY A 276 15.32 17.74 -2.88
N GLY A 277 14.33 17.84 -3.76
CA GLY A 277 14.55 17.93 -5.20
C GLY A 277 13.39 17.39 -6.03
N PHE A 278 13.49 17.61 -7.33
CA PHE A 278 12.54 17.07 -8.30
C PHE A 278 12.72 15.56 -8.41
N TYR A 279 11.61 14.83 -8.49
CA TYR A 279 11.60 13.40 -8.73
C TYR A 279 10.58 13.02 -9.80
N GLN A 280 10.82 11.86 -10.42
CA GLN A 280 9.92 11.23 -11.36
C GLN A 280 9.99 9.71 -11.23
N THR A 281 8.84 9.04 -11.33
CA THR A 281 8.76 7.58 -11.22
C THR A 281 7.95 7.03 -12.38
N GLY A 282 8.54 6.10 -13.14
CA GLY A 282 7.80 5.25 -14.07
C GLY A 282 7.38 3.97 -13.35
N ARG A 283 6.09 3.63 -13.36
CA ARG A 283 5.54 2.56 -12.51
C ARG A 283 4.54 1.67 -13.23
N VAL A 284 4.44 0.44 -12.74
CA VAL A 284 3.46 -0.56 -13.17
C VAL A 284 2.86 -1.22 -11.94
N GLY A 285 1.65 -1.73 -12.04
CA GLY A 285 1.00 -2.36 -10.91
C GLY A 285 -0.35 -2.91 -11.21
N PHE A 286 -1.09 -3.16 -10.13
CA PHE A 286 -2.43 -3.71 -10.17
C PHE A 286 -3.42 -2.75 -9.51
N ASN A 287 -4.63 -2.69 -10.06
CA ASN A 287 -5.77 -2.02 -9.47
C ASN A 287 -6.89 -3.05 -9.22
N PHE A 288 -7.59 -2.88 -8.10
CA PHE A 288 -8.68 -3.74 -7.62
C PHE A 288 -9.80 -2.87 -7.10
#